data_AF-A0A2C5XCV8-F1
#
_entry.id   AF-A0A2C5XCV8-F1
#
_cell.length_a   1.000
_cell.length_b   1.000
_cell.length_c   1.000
_cell.angle_alpha   90.00
_cell.angle_beta   90.00
_cell.angle_gamma   90.00
#
_symmetry.space_group_name_H-M   'P 1'
#
loop_
_entity.id
_entity.type
_entity.pdbx_description
1 polymer ?
#
loop_
_entity_poly.entity_id
_entity_poly.type
_entity_poly.pdbx_seq_one_letter_code
_entity_poly.pdbx_strand_id
1 'polypeptide(L)'
;MGTEFGLDSDTKPELRLDGVGVFWLVYAIIWTLVLSAGMFFLWTRRDHPILRIRGLPLSFASVLFMHCYWLAVQLAYIYGPLMPEVAELWIMSIWYPFGFALFHAANSRFLYIADAQKKYVDRSVDNGWDRTRPRIRKTLVARWRLLDYSCKMLIVVSLGLGFQFLLTLIMFLMSRKFHSSFGIPGTEVHGNYMERKIQQGRGWEWWPSVVFQLFWAWIFAPIILWRARKLRDTQGWRTQTICCCIASLHAVPMWLIALYVPEMAPVNKYFIPPQWIAVSITMIEIFTIFIPCWEVRKQQSLCQETLDSIARWEMRQKTNTQGDKSLKSGSSATSSWIGRGKPSSIISSGNGSILTMDALEHTLAKNPEPLQHFSALRDFSGENIAFLTRIREWRAAYLVAPSAKAEKEEPEAPSRECFESALRIYMDFISSNSAEFQVNLSSQDFKNLQAVFEPAARVIYGENSTPDPATPFDDMPRRNDDEESTHTARYWGEVPDVFTDSVFDDAEMSIKYLVLTNTWPKFIRERRSTDGSSTAESGR
;
A
#
# COMPACT_ATOMS: atom_id res chain seq x y z
N MET A 1 43.24 -11.27 -8.43
CA MET A 1 41.78 -11.00 -8.57
C MET A 1 41.03 -11.96 -7.67
N GLY A 2 40.03 -11.49 -6.92
CA GLY A 2 39.31 -12.27 -5.90
C GLY A 2 38.16 -13.11 -6.46
N THR A 3 37.81 -14.20 -5.79
CA THR A 3 36.75 -15.15 -6.23
C THR A 3 35.44 -14.85 -5.48
N GLU A 4 34.29 -15.23 -6.06
CA GLU A 4 32.95 -14.97 -5.50
C GLU A 4 32.77 -15.52 -4.08
N PHE A 5 33.53 -16.55 -3.71
CA PHE A 5 33.50 -17.15 -2.37
C PHE A 5 34.77 -16.90 -1.55
N GLY A 6 35.67 -16.03 -2.00
CA GLY A 6 36.96 -15.80 -1.31
C GLY A 6 37.82 -17.06 -1.20
N LEU A 7 37.71 -17.96 -2.18
CA LEU A 7 38.48 -19.17 -2.36
C LEU A 7 39.77 -18.91 -3.16
N ASP A 8 40.85 -19.57 -2.77
CA ASP A 8 42.09 -19.68 -3.53
C ASP A 8 42.32 -21.12 -4.01
N SER A 9 43.28 -21.34 -4.92
CA SER A 9 43.61 -22.67 -5.50
C SER A 9 43.91 -23.74 -4.44
N ASP A 10 44.39 -23.32 -3.28
CA ASP A 10 44.82 -24.20 -2.19
C ASP A 10 43.69 -24.49 -1.19
N THR A 11 42.48 -23.96 -1.42
CA THR A 11 41.34 -24.14 -0.51
C THR A 11 40.86 -25.59 -0.55
N LYS A 12 40.71 -26.21 0.61
CA LYS A 12 40.19 -27.57 0.71
C LYS A 12 38.67 -27.60 0.48
N PRO A 13 38.15 -28.63 -0.22
CA PRO A 13 36.71 -28.84 -0.38
C PRO A 13 36.11 -29.39 0.92
N GLU A 14 36.05 -28.56 1.96
CA GLU A 14 35.46 -28.89 3.26
C GLU A 14 34.65 -27.71 3.81
N LEU A 15 33.78 -27.97 4.78
CA LEU A 15 33.00 -26.93 5.44
C LEU A 15 33.91 -26.04 6.30
N ARG A 16 33.80 -24.72 6.14
CA ARG A 16 34.53 -23.75 6.95
C ARG A 16 33.74 -23.38 8.20
N LEU A 17 33.92 -24.17 9.26
CA LEU A 17 33.29 -23.95 10.58
C LEU A 17 34.27 -23.33 11.60
N ASP A 18 35.19 -22.49 11.12
CA ASP A 18 36.02 -21.67 11.98
C ASP A 18 35.20 -20.54 12.64
N GLY A 19 35.83 -19.70 13.48
CA GLY A 19 35.12 -18.64 14.21
C GLY A 19 34.34 -17.68 13.30
N VAL A 20 34.81 -17.48 12.06
CA VAL A 20 34.14 -16.64 11.04
C VAL A 20 32.91 -17.35 10.49
N GLY A 21 33.02 -18.65 10.17
CA GLY A 21 31.87 -19.46 9.78
C GLY A 21 30.79 -19.52 10.85
N VAL A 22 31.16 -19.70 12.12
CA VAL A 22 30.22 -19.69 13.24
C VAL A 22 29.51 -18.33 13.36
N PHE A 23 30.25 -17.23 13.21
CA PHE A 23 29.66 -15.88 13.22
C PHE A 23 28.59 -15.73 12.13
N TRP A 24 28.90 -16.07 10.88
CA TRP A 24 27.95 -15.95 9.77
C TRP A 24 26.72 -16.83 9.93
N LEU A 25 26.89 -18.05 10.47
CA LEU A 25 25.80 -18.95 10.79
C LEU A 25 24.87 -18.36 11.87
N VAL A 26 25.43 -17.87 12.97
CA VAL A 26 24.66 -17.26 14.06
C VAL A 26 23.96 -16.00 13.57
N TYR A 27 24.64 -15.16 12.80
CA TYR A 27 24.05 -13.96 12.21
C TYR A 27 22.87 -14.30 11.28
N ALA A 28 23.03 -15.31 10.43
CA ALA A 28 21.97 -15.82 9.57
C ALA A 28 20.74 -16.24 10.38
N ILE A 29 20.92 -17.07 11.42
CA ILE A 29 19.82 -17.55 12.26
C ILE A 29 19.11 -16.41 12.96
N ILE A 30 19.86 -15.52 13.64
CA ILE A 30 19.28 -14.40 14.39
C ILE A 30 18.48 -13.49 13.44
N TRP A 31 19.05 -13.15 12.29
CA TRP A 31 18.41 -12.25 11.34
C TRP A 31 17.15 -12.85 10.73
N THR A 32 17.18 -14.13 10.32
CA THR A 32 16.00 -14.83 9.82
C THR A 32 14.88 -14.87 10.86
N LEU A 33 15.18 -15.10 12.14
CA LEU A 33 14.19 -15.08 13.21
C LEU A 33 13.58 -13.69 13.41
N VAL A 34 14.41 -12.65 13.44
CA VAL A 34 13.98 -11.26 13.61
C VAL A 34 13.10 -10.80 12.44
N LEU A 35 13.50 -11.13 11.20
CA LEU A 35 12.73 -10.83 10.00
C LEU A 35 11.38 -11.56 9.98
N SER A 36 11.41 -12.87 10.28
CA SER A 36 10.20 -13.71 10.32
C SER A 36 9.22 -13.21 11.38
N ALA A 37 9.70 -12.80 12.55
CA ALA A 37 8.85 -12.20 13.59
C ALA A 37 8.21 -10.89 13.13
N GLY A 38 8.94 -10.04 12.39
CA GLY A 38 8.41 -8.82 11.79
C GLY A 38 7.33 -9.11 10.74
N MET A 39 7.58 -10.05 9.82
CA MET A 39 6.61 -10.47 8.81
C MET A 39 5.35 -11.06 9.45
N PHE A 40 5.50 -11.89 10.48
CA PHE A 40 4.39 -12.46 11.24
C PHE A 40 3.56 -11.37 11.98
N PHE A 41 4.23 -10.39 12.59
CA PHE A 41 3.57 -9.24 13.22
C PHE A 41 2.69 -8.45 12.24
N LEU A 42 3.16 -8.27 11.00
CA LEU A 42 2.41 -7.59 9.95
C LEU A 42 1.27 -8.46 9.42
N TRP A 43 1.51 -9.75 9.22
CA TRP A 43 0.49 -10.68 8.73
C TRP A 43 -0.70 -10.79 9.67
N THR A 44 -0.45 -10.91 10.97
CA THR A 44 -1.49 -10.98 12.00
C THR A 44 -2.31 -9.70 12.13
N ARG A 45 -1.82 -8.56 11.62
CA ARG A 45 -2.52 -7.27 11.61
C ARG A 45 -2.87 -6.78 10.21
N ARG A 46 -2.87 -7.68 9.20
CA ARG A 46 -3.10 -7.35 7.78
C ARG A 46 -4.41 -6.60 7.51
N ASP A 47 -5.40 -6.77 8.39
CA ASP A 47 -6.72 -6.14 8.27
C ASP A 47 -6.69 -4.63 8.58
N HIS A 48 -5.59 -4.14 9.16
CA HIS A 48 -5.42 -2.72 9.44
C HIS A 48 -5.30 -1.92 8.12
N PRO A 49 -6.03 -0.79 7.94
CA PRO A 49 -6.09 -0.07 6.67
C PRO A 49 -4.72 0.30 6.06
N ILE A 50 -3.76 0.75 6.90
CA ILE A 50 -2.37 1.03 6.46
C ILE A 50 -1.74 -0.17 5.76
N LEU A 51 -1.97 -1.39 6.25
CA LEU A 51 -1.35 -2.60 5.71
C LEU A 51 -2.11 -3.15 4.51
N ARG A 52 -3.44 -3.05 4.51
CA ARG A 52 -4.30 -3.49 3.41
C ARG A 52 -3.98 -2.76 2.10
N ILE A 53 -3.79 -1.44 2.18
CA ILE A 53 -3.47 -0.59 1.03
C ILE A 53 -2.12 -1.01 0.39
N ARG A 54 -1.16 -1.47 1.20
CA ARG A 54 0.19 -1.85 0.75
C ARG A 54 0.25 -3.17 -0.03
N GLY A 55 -0.72 -4.07 0.15
CA GLY A 55 -0.71 -5.37 -0.53
C GLY A 55 0.45 -6.26 -0.08
N LEU A 56 0.43 -6.68 1.20
CA LEU A 56 1.50 -7.46 1.84
C LEU A 56 2.00 -8.70 1.06
N PRO A 57 1.16 -9.51 0.38
CA PRO A 57 1.65 -10.71 -0.30
C PRO A 57 2.77 -10.45 -1.29
N LEU A 58 2.68 -9.37 -2.08
CA LEU A 58 3.70 -9.03 -3.08
C LEU A 58 5.01 -8.57 -2.43
N SER A 59 4.91 -7.76 -1.36
CA SER A 59 6.08 -7.35 -0.57
C SER A 59 6.74 -8.54 0.14
N PHE A 60 5.95 -9.48 0.66
CA PHE A 60 6.47 -10.68 1.33
C PHE A 60 7.12 -11.64 0.35
N ALA A 61 6.53 -11.85 -0.83
CA ALA A 61 7.15 -12.64 -1.89
C ALA A 61 8.50 -12.05 -2.30
N SER A 62 8.55 -10.72 -2.48
CA SER A 62 9.81 -10.00 -2.75
C SER A 62 10.86 -10.22 -1.66
N VAL A 63 10.49 -9.99 -0.39
CA VAL A 63 11.38 -10.17 0.76
C VAL A 63 11.83 -11.62 0.87
N LEU A 64 10.96 -12.61 0.64
CA LEU A 64 11.32 -14.02 0.70
C LEU A 64 12.38 -14.38 -0.35
N PHE A 65 12.22 -13.95 -1.61
CA PHE A 65 13.23 -14.18 -2.64
C PHE A 65 14.57 -13.52 -2.31
N MET A 66 14.54 -12.27 -1.84
CA MET A 66 15.75 -11.57 -1.40
C MET A 66 16.40 -12.25 -0.19
N HIS A 67 15.59 -12.73 0.76
CA HIS A 67 16.08 -13.38 1.97
C HIS A 67 16.69 -14.74 1.69
N CYS A 68 16.11 -15.53 0.77
CA CYS A 68 16.72 -16.79 0.32
C CYS A 68 18.09 -16.54 -0.32
N TYR A 69 18.20 -15.51 -1.16
CA TYR A 69 19.49 -15.09 -1.72
C TYR A 69 20.47 -14.64 -0.64
N TRP A 70 20.02 -13.79 0.28
CA TRP A 70 20.81 -13.32 1.40
C TRP A 70 21.32 -14.49 2.24
N LEU A 71 20.45 -15.45 2.58
CA LEU A 71 20.79 -16.62 3.38
C LEU A 71 21.85 -17.49 2.68
N ALA A 72 21.69 -17.73 1.37
CA ALA A 72 22.71 -18.42 0.58
C ALA A 72 24.04 -17.67 0.64
N VAL A 73 24.06 -16.36 0.42
CA VAL A 73 25.28 -15.55 0.47
C VAL A 73 25.94 -15.54 1.85
N GLN A 74 25.18 -15.41 2.93
CA GLN A 74 25.75 -15.40 4.28
C GLN A 74 26.38 -16.74 4.65
N LEU A 75 25.76 -17.85 4.23
CA LEU A 75 26.27 -19.19 4.49
C LEU A 75 27.30 -19.65 3.44
N ALA A 76 27.45 -18.93 2.33
CA ALA A 76 28.36 -19.30 1.25
C ALA A 76 29.84 -19.26 1.67
N TYR A 77 30.20 -18.52 2.72
CA TYR A 77 31.52 -18.67 3.34
C TYR A 77 31.76 -20.11 3.84
N ILE A 78 30.73 -20.72 4.45
CA ILE A 78 30.80 -22.02 5.11
C ILE A 78 30.77 -23.15 4.09
N TYR A 79 29.77 -23.13 3.20
CA TYR A 79 29.52 -24.22 2.25
C TYR A 79 30.13 -23.96 0.86
N GLY A 80 30.59 -22.73 0.58
CA GLY A 80 31.13 -22.30 -0.72
C GLY A 80 32.18 -23.25 -1.30
N PRO A 81 33.15 -23.79 -0.54
CA PRO A 81 34.09 -24.78 -1.06
C PRO A 81 33.43 -26.05 -1.63
N LEU A 82 32.27 -26.44 -1.09
CA LEU A 82 31.50 -27.63 -1.49
C LEU A 82 30.40 -27.34 -2.52
N MET A 83 29.98 -26.08 -2.69
CA MET A 83 28.83 -25.76 -3.55
C MET A 83 29.09 -26.13 -5.02
N PRO A 84 28.15 -26.80 -5.70
CA PRO A 84 28.15 -26.89 -7.15
C PRO A 84 27.94 -25.51 -7.77
N GLU A 85 28.69 -25.23 -8.81
CA GLU A 85 28.80 -23.87 -9.37
C GLU A 85 27.61 -23.49 -10.24
N VAL A 86 26.99 -24.51 -10.85
CA VAL A 86 25.70 -24.36 -11.50
C VAL A 86 24.68 -23.74 -10.53
N ALA A 87 24.74 -24.07 -9.23
CA ALA A 87 23.84 -23.49 -8.25
C ALA A 87 24.05 -21.98 -8.07
N GLU A 88 25.30 -21.50 -8.17
CA GLU A 88 25.63 -20.08 -8.08
C GLU A 88 24.92 -19.27 -9.16
N LEU A 89 24.98 -19.75 -10.42
CA LEU A 89 24.34 -19.10 -11.56
C LEU A 89 22.84 -18.94 -11.31
N TRP A 90 22.16 -20.02 -10.89
CA TRP A 90 20.72 -19.98 -10.65
C TRP A 90 20.33 -19.09 -9.46
N ILE A 91 21.08 -19.15 -8.35
CA ILE A 91 20.82 -18.34 -7.16
C ILE A 91 20.96 -16.84 -7.49
N MET A 92 22.05 -16.45 -8.15
CA MET A 92 22.33 -15.06 -8.52
C MET A 92 21.39 -14.54 -9.62
N SER A 93 21.07 -15.36 -10.62
CA SER A 93 20.29 -14.91 -11.78
C SER A 93 18.78 -15.00 -11.60
N ILE A 94 18.28 -15.78 -10.63
CA ILE A 94 16.85 -15.88 -10.32
C ILE A 94 16.51 -15.15 -9.03
N TRP A 95 17.01 -15.61 -7.88
CA TRP A 95 16.47 -15.19 -6.59
C TRP A 95 16.61 -13.68 -6.38
N TYR A 96 17.78 -13.14 -6.72
CA TYR A 96 18.05 -11.72 -6.56
C TYR A 96 17.24 -10.83 -7.53
N PRO A 97 17.27 -11.04 -8.87
CA PRO A 97 16.45 -10.26 -9.81
C PRO A 97 14.95 -10.39 -9.57
N PHE A 98 14.48 -11.58 -9.17
CA PHE A 98 13.06 -11.82 -8.90
C PHE A 98 12.61 -11.04 -7.66
N GLY A 99 13.41 -11.09 -6.59
CA GLY A 99 13.18 -10.30 -5.39
C GLY A 99 13.06 -8.81 -5.70
N PHE A 100 13.99 -8.24 -6.48
CA PHE A 100 13.99 -6.82 -6.86
C PHE A 100 12.83 -6.43 -7.79
N ALA A 101 12.50 -7.24 -8.78
CA ALA A 101 11.37 -6.96 -9.66
C ALA A 101 10.05 -6.94 -8.90
N LEU A 102 9.83 -7.91 -8.00
CA LEU A 102 8.65 -7.93 -7.12
C LEU A 102 8.66 -6.76 -6.13
N PHE A 103 9.83 -6.34 -5.65
CA PHE A 103 9.97 -5.17 -4.78
C PHE A 103 9.52 -3.88 -5.48
N HIS A 104 9.99 -3.69 -6.72
CA HIS A 104 9.61 -2.55 -7.54
C HIS A 104 8.13 -2.59 -7.92
N ALA A 105 7.57 -3.77 -8.18
CA ALA A 105 6.14 -3.95 -8.36
C ALA A 105 5.37 -3.46 -7.12
N ALA A 106 5.74 -3.94 -5.93
CA ALA A 106 5.13 -3.52 -4.67
C ALA A 106 5.23 -1.99 -4.43
N ASN A 107 6.36 -1.38 -4.74
CA ASN A 107 6.52 0.08 -4.61
C ASN A 107 5.83 0.89 -5.71
N SER A 108 5.60 0.32 -6.89
CA SER A 108 4.88 1.02 -7.95
C SER A 108 3.39 1.22 -7.60
N ARG A 109 2.81 0.30 -6.81
CA ARG A 109 1.47 0.41 -6.23
C ARG A 109 1.27 1.71 -5.43
N PHE A 110 2.29 2.16 -4.69
CA PHE A 110 2.24 3.43 -3.96
C PHE A 110 1.96 4.62 -4.88
N LEU A 111 2.68 4.70 -6.01
CA LEU A 111 2.52 5.80 -6.96
C LEU A 111 1.14 5.76 -7.62
N TYR A 112 0.64 4.56 -7.95
CA TYR A 112 -0.72 4.40 -8.47
C TYR A 112 -1.77 4.88 -7.48
N ILE A 113 -1.70 4.46 -6.22
CA ILE A 113 -2.67 4.87 -5.19
C ILE A 113 -2.62 6.39 -4.98
N ALA A 114 -1.42 6.97 -4.93
CA ALA A 114 -1.24 8.40 -4.77
C ALA A 114 -1.84 9.19 -5.95
N ASP A 115 -1.70 8.70 -7.18
CA ASP A 115 -2.29 9.34 -8.36
C ASP A 115 -3.82 9.15 -8.41
N ALA A 116 -4.31 7.95 -8.09
CA ALA A 116 -5.74 7.64 -8.09
C ALA A 116 -6.51 8.40 -6.99
N GLN A 117 -5.89 8.66 -5.84
CA GLN A 117 -6.50 9.45 -4.76
C GLN A 117 -6.61 10.95 -5.08
N LYS A 118 -5.84 11.49 -6.04
CA LYS A 118 -5.94 12.92 -6.45
C LYS A 118 -7.33 13.30 -6.97
N LYS A 119 -8.07 12.34 -7.55
CA LYS A 119 -9.43 12.56 -8.06
C LYS A 119 -10.41 13.11 -7.00
N TYR A 120 -10.13 12.86 -5.72
CA TYR A 120 -10.97 13.35 -4.62
C TYR A 120 -10.66 14.80 -4.24
N VAL A 121 -9.62 15.42 -4.79
CA VAL A 121 -9.25 16.82 -4.58
C VAL A 121 -9.72 17.70 -5.74
N ASP A 122 -9.58 17.22 -6.98
CA ASP A 122 -9.93 17.95 -8.20
C ASP A 122 -11.45 18.01 -8.39
N ARG A 123 -12.13 18.74 -7.52
CA ARG A 123 -13.58 18.92 -7.52
C ARG A 123 -14.08 19.99 -8.50
N SER A 124 -13.20 20.55 -9.34
CA SER A 124 -13.49 21.72 -10.18
C SER A 124 -13.86 21.39 -11.62
N VAL A 125 -14.12 20.13 -11.96
CA VAL A 125 -14.67 19.80 -13.26
C VAL A 125 -15.88 18.91 -13.07
N ASP A 126 -17.02 19.57 -12.98
CA ASP A 126 -18.33 19.09 -13.40
C ASP A 126 -18.32 18.80 -14.91
N ASN A 127 -17.35 17.99 -15.36
CA ASN A 127 -17.47 17.30 -16.61
C ASN A 127 -18.20 16.03 -16.22
N GLY A 128 -19.39 15.84 -16.78
CA GLY A 128 -19.91 14.49 -16.96
C GLY A 128 -18.73 13.59 -17.27
N TRP A 129 -18.53 12.59 -16.41
CA TRP A 129 -17.38 11.71 -16.47
C TRP A 129 -17.43 11.03 -17.83
N ASP A 130 -16.79 11.64 -18.82
CA ASP A 130 -16.78 11.14 -20.18
C ASP A 130 -15.72 10.04 -20.21
N ARG A 131 -16.08 8.90 -19.59
CA ARG A 131 -15.60 7.60 -20.01
C ARG A 131 -16.29 7.27 -21.34
N THR A 132 -16.15 8.15 -22.34
CA THR A 132 -16.04 7.67 -23.71
C THR A 132 -14.73 6.91 -23.78
N ARG A 133 -14.74 5.69 -23.22
CA ARG A 133 -13.74 4.68 -23.55
C ARG A 133 -13.76 4.61 -25.07
N PRO A 134 -12.62 4.81 -25.75
CA PRO A 134 -12.61 4.80 -27.19
C PRO A 134 -13.19 3.46 -27.65
N ARG A 135 -14.29 3.52 -28.43
CA ARG A 135 -14.94 2.40 -29.12
C ARG A 135 -13.94 1.27 -29.33
N ILE A 136 -14.25 0.09 -28.79
CA ILE A 136 -13.38 -1.08 -28.82
C ILE A 136 -12.90 -1.31 -30.27
N ARG A 137 -11.72 -0.79 -30.59
CA ARG A 137 -10.94 -1.28 -31.73
C ARG A 137 -10.30 -2.57 -31.23
N LYS A 138 -10.39 -3.64 -32.02
CA LYS A 138 -9.86 -4.99 -31.75
C LYS A 138 -8.31 -5.04 -31.64
N THR A 139 -7.66 -3.97 -31.20
CA THR A 139 -6.20 -3.86 -31.08
C THR A 139 -5.75 -4.23 -29.67
N LEU A 140 -4.64 -4.96 -29.57
CA LEU A 140 -4.01 -5.34 -28.31
C LEU A 140 -3.69 -4.14 -27.42
N VAL A 141 -3.39 -2.98 -28.02
CA VAL A 141 -3.14 -1.72 -27.31
C VAL A 141 -4.40 -1.19 -26.60
N ALA A 142 -5.59 -1.36 -27.20
CA ALA A 142 -6.85 -0.94 -26.58
C ALA A 142 -7.19 -1.84 -25.39
N ARG A 143 -7.01 -3.16 -25.55
CA ARG A 143 -7.13 -4.13 -24.44
C ARG A 143 -6.14 -3.83 -23.32
N TRP A 144 -4.89 -3.53 -23.65
CA TRP A 144 -3.88 -3.15 -22.66
C TRP A 144 -4.28 -1.91 -21.86
N ARG A 145 -4.78 -0.85 -22.52
CA ARG A 145 -5.21 0.38 -21.83
C ARG A 145 -6.37 0.15 -20.87
N LEU A 146 -7.23 -0.82 -21.14
CA LEU A 146 -8.43 -1.15 -20.34
C LEU A 146 -8.13 -1.99 -19.10
N LEU A 147 -6.98 -2.66 -19.01
CA LEU A 147 -6.63 -3.47 -17.84
C LEU A 147 -6.46 -2.60 -16.59
N ASP A 148 -6.83 -3.13 -15.43
CA ASP A 148 -6.55 -2.50 -14.15
C ASP A 148 -5.05 -2.35 -13.92
N TYR A 149 -4.65 -1.36 -13.11
CA TYR A 149 -3.25 -1.08 -12.84
C TYR A 149 -2.52 -2.30 -12.26
N SER A 150 -3.12 -2.98 -11.28
CA SER A 150 -2.56 -4.19 -10.66
C SER A 150 -2.30 -5.28 -11.70
N CYS A 151 -3.26 -5.54 -12.60
CA CYS A 151 -3.12 -6.53 -13.65
C CYS A 151 -2.05 -6.15 -14.68
N LYS A 152 -2.02 -4.88 -15.12
CA LYS A 152 -0.94 -4.35 -16.00
C LYS A 152 0.43 -4.56 -15.36
N MET A 153 0.57 -4.17 -14.09
CA MET A 153 1.81 -4.30 -13.33
C MET A 153 2.23 -5.77 -13.23
N LEU A 154 1.33 -6.68 -12.84
CA LEU A 154 1.62 -8.11 -12.74
C LEU A 154 2.04 -8.70 -14.08
N ILE A 155 1.39 -8.32 -15.19
CA ILE A 155 1.78 -8.78 -16.53
C ILE A 155 3.17 -8.26 -16.91
N VAL A 156 3.45 -6.96 -16.73
CA VAL A 156 4.78 -6.39 -17.04
C VAL A 156 5.87 -7.07 -16.22
N VAL A 157 5.64 -7.24 -14.92
CA VAL A 157 6.61 -7.88 -14.01
C VAL A 157 6.80 -9.34 -14.40
N SER A 158 5.73 -10.09 -14.64
CA SER A 158 5.82 -11.49 -15.05
C SER A 158 6.54 -11.68 -16.39
N LEU A 159 6.30 -10.79 -17.37
CA LEU A 159 7.04 -10.78 -18.63
C LEU A 159 8.52 -10.49 -18.40
N GLY A 160 8.85 -9.53 -17.53
CA GLY A 160 10.24 -9.23 -17.15
C GLY A 160 10.94 -10.40 -16.47
N LEU A 161 10.27 -11.07 -15.52
CA LEU A 161 10.77 -12.27 -14.85
C LEU A 161 10.97 -13.43 -15.82
N GLY A 162 10.00 -13.65 -16.72
CA GLY A 162 10.08 -14.68 -17.76
C GLY A 162 11.21 -14.41 -18.75
N PHE A 163 11.40 -13.15 -19.14
CA PHE A 163 12.53 -12.74 -19.98
C PHE A 163 13.87 -12.98 -19.29
N GLN A 164 14.01 -12.59 -18.02
CA GLN A 164 15.21 -12.85 -17.22
C GLN A 164 15.50 -14.35 -17.13
N PHE A 165 14.50 -15.17 -16.80
CA PHE A 165 14.64 -16.62 -16.73
C PHE A 165 15.07 -17.24 -18.06
N LEU A 166 14.44 -16.82 -19.17
CA LEU A 166 14.78 -17.28 -20.51
C LEU A 166 16.23 -16.93 -20.85
N LEU A 167 16.66 -15.70 -20.51
CA LEU A 167 18.02 -15.25 -20.76
C LEU A 167 19.02 -16.07 -19.95
N THR A 168 18.77 -16.30 -18.65
CA THR A 168 19.60 -17.20 -17.82
C THR A 168 19.66 -18.61 -18.38
N LEU A 169 18.53 -19.16 -18.83
CA LEU A 169 18.47 -20.49 -19.43
C LEU A 169 19.31 -20.56 -20.72
N ILE A 170 19.20 -19.54 -21.58
CA ILE A 170 20.01 -19.44 -22.80
C ILE A 170 21.51 -19.38 -22.46
N MET A 171 21.91 -18.56 -21.47
CA MET A 171 23.31 -18.46 -21.03
C MET A 171 23.83 -19.79 -20.49
N PHE A 172 23.03 -20.46 -19.68
CA PHE A 172 23.34 -21.78 -19.14
C PHE A 172 23.57 -22.80 -20.27
N LEU A 173 22.65 -22.89 -21.23
CA LEU A 173 22.74 -23.85 -22.34
C LEU A 173 23.85 -23.53 -23.36
N MET A 174 24.16 -22.24 -23.56
CA MET A 174 25.20 -21.81 -24.51
C MET A 174 26.62 -21.99 -23.98
N SER A 175 26.85 -21.84 -22.67
CA SER A 175 28.20 -21.88 -22.11
C SER A 175 28.63 -23.30 -21.73
N ARG A 176 29.71 -23.80 -22.36
CA ARG A 176 30.35 -25.09 -22.00
C ARG A 176 30.98 -25.09 -20.61
N LYS A 177 31.00 -23.93 -19.99
CA LYS A 177 31.37 -23.72 -18.60
C LYS A 177 30.52 -24.56 -17.64
N PHE A 178 29.25 -24.77 -17.95
CA PHE A 178 28.31 -25.51 -17.09
C PHE A 178 28.03 -26.94 -17.59
N HIS A 179 28.54 -27.30 -18.76
CA HIS A 179 28.23 -28.56 -19.45
C HIS A 179 29.48 -29.18 -20.08
N SER A 180 29.71 -30.46 -19.84
CA SER A 180 30.86 -31.18 -20.42
C SER A 180 30.68 -31.59 -21.88
N SER A 181 29.44 -31.64 -22.40
CA SER A 181 29.13 -32.29 -23.68
C SER A 181 28.58 -31.36 -24.77
N PHE A 182 28.08 -30.17 -24.44
CA PHE A 182 27.47 -29.25 -25.41
C PHE A 182 27.61 -27.79 -24.99
N GLY A 183 27.46 -26.88 -25.96
CA GLY A 183 27.66 -25.43 -25.82
C GLY A 183 28.67 -24.90 -26.83
N ILE A 184 29.00 -23.61 -26.74
CA ILE A 184 29.91 -22.91 -27.66
C ILE A 184 31.37 -23.29 -27.37
N PRO A 185 32.11 -23.85 -28.35
CA PRO A 185 33.55 -24.12 -28.21
C PRO A 185 34.33 -22.85 -27.85
N GLY A 186 35.26 -22.94 -26.90
CA GLY A 186 36.04 -21.79 -26.41
C GLY A 186 35.51 -21.14 -25.12
N THR A 187 34.36 -21.59 -24.60
CA THR A 187 33.84 -21.22 -23.26
C THR A 187 34.16 -22.26 -22.18
N GLU A 188 35.00 -23.24 -22.52
CA GLU A 188 35.35 -24.36 -21.65
C GLU A 188 36.31 -23.93 -20.54
N VAL A 189 36.20 -24.61 -19.41
CA VAL A 189 37.03 -24.35 -18.23
C VAL A 189 37.88 -25.58 -17.94
N HIS A 190 39.20 -25.36 -17.81
CA HIS A 190 40.19 -26.41 -17.61
C HIS A 190 40.94 -26.21 -16.29
N GLY A 191 41.60 -27.26 -15.80
CA GLY A 191 42.31 -27.26 -14.52
C GLY A 191 41.76 -28.25 -13.50
N ASN A 192 42.27 -28.18 -12.27
CA ASN A 192 41.79 -28.96 -11.14
C ASN A 192 40.42 -28.45 -10.65
N TYR A 193 39.71 -29.21 -9.81
CA TYR A 193 38.36 -28.90 -9.33
C TYR A 193 38.22 -27.45 -8.82
N MET A 194 39.14 -26.99 -7.95
CA MET A 194 39.08 -25.62 -7.43
C MET A 194 39.46 -24.55 -8.46
N GLU A 195 40.35 -24.82 -9.40
CA GLU A 195 40.71 -23.87 -10.46
C GLU A 195 39.55 -23.66 -11.43
N ARG A 196 38.88 -24.77 -11.81
CA ARG A 196 37.66 -24.69 -12.59
C ARG A 196 36.63 -23.87 -11.86
N LYS A 197 36.54 -24.03 -10.55
CA LYS A 197 35.59 -23.32 -9.71
C LYS A 197 35.74 -21.82 -9.64
N ILE A 198 36.98 -21.40 -9.54
CA ILE A 198 37.34 -20.00 -9.57
C ILE A 198 37.03 -19.37 -10.94
N GLN A 199 37.26 -20.12 -12.03
CA GLN A 199 36.99 -19.65 -13.38
C GLN A 199 35.49 -19.68 -13.71
N GLN A 200 34.75 -20.62 -13.15
CA GLN A 200 33.33 -20.81 -13.42
C GLN A 200 32.44 -19.71 -12.76
N GLY A 201 32.87 -19.14 -11.64
CA GLY A 201 32.26 -17.94 -11.03
C GLY A 201 32.47 -16.62 -11.82
N ARG A 202 33.16 -16.62 -12.97
CA ARG A 202 33.54 -15.38 -13.69
C ARG A 202 33.30 -15.45 -15.19
N GLY A 203 32.84 -14.40 -15.82
CA GLY A 203 32.75 -14.35 -17.28
C GLY A 203 31.56 -13.57 -17.78
N TRP A 204 31.34 -13.65 -19.08
CA TRP A 204 30.31 -12.86 -19.73
C TRP A 204 28.90 -13.37 -19.44
N GLU A 205 28.77 -14.60 -18.93
CA GLU A 205 27.49 -15.24 -18.60
C GLU A 205 26.73 -14.49 -17.50
N TRP A 206 27.43 -13.69 -16.70
CA TRP A 206 26.88 -12.92 -15.58
C TRP A 206 26.37 -11.53 -15.98
N TRP A 207 26.77 -11.01 -17.16
CA TRP A 207 26.36 -9.68 -17.65
C TRP A 207 24.85 -9.45 -17.60
N PRO A 208 23.98 -10.39 -17.98
CA PRO A 208 22.55 -10.16 -17.94
C PRO A 208 22.05 -9.81 -16.54
N SER A 209 22.54 -10.52 -15.51
CA SER A 209 22.20 -10.26 -14.11
C SER A 209 22.73 -8.89 -13.67
N VAL A 210 23.99 -8.57 -14.02
CA VAL A 210 24.63 -7.29 -13.68
C VAL A 210 23.91 -6.10 -14.32
N VAL A 211 23.64 -6.17 -15.62
CA VAL A 211 22.97 -5.11 -16.38
C VAL A 211 21.56 -4.89 -15.85
N PHE A 212 20.83 -5.96 -15.56
CA PHE A 212 19.48 -5.84 -15.03
C PHE A 212 19.49 -5.19 -13.64
N GLN A 213 20.43 -5.56 -12.77
CA GLN A 213 20.58 -4.97 -11.45
C GLN A 213 20.97 -3.49 -11.52
N LEU A 214 21.88 -3.10 -12.43
CA LEU A 214 22.22 -1.70 -12.68
C LEU A 214 21.02 -0.92 -13.23
N PHE A 215 20.26 -1.49 -14.15
CA PHE A 215 19.05 -0.87 -14.68
C PHE A 215 18.06 -0.52 -13.56
N TRP A 216 17.78 -1.45 -12.65
CA TRP A 216 16.86 -1.20 -11.53
C TRP A 216 17.41 -0.17 -10.53
N ALA A 217 18.66 -0.33 -10.09
CA ALA A 217 19.23 0.53 -9.05
C ALA A 217 19.61 1.93 -9.56
N TRP A 218 20.06 2.07 -10.81
CA TRP A 218 20.64 3.31 -11.32
C TRP A 218 19.79 4.03 -12.38
N ILE A 219 18.75 3.39 -12.92
CA ILE A 219 17.80 4.05 -13.83
C ILE A 219 16.42 4.11 -13.18
N PHE A 220 15.86 2.97 -12.81
CA PHE A 220 14.49 2.91 -12.32
C PHE A 220 14.32 3.52 -10.91
N ALA A 221 15.23 3.22 -9.98
CA ALA A 221 15.18 3.77 -8.62
C ALA A 221 15.26 5.32 -8.61
N PRO A 222 16.17 5.99 -9.35
CA PRO A 222 16.15 7.45 -9.48
C PRO A 222 14.83 8.02 -10.04
N ILE A 223 14.21 7.35 -11.01
CA ILE A 223 12.89 7.77 -11.54
C ILE A 223 11.82 7.71 -10.44
N ILE A 224 11.81 6.63 -9.64
CA ILE A 224 10.89 6.50 -8.50
C ILE A 224 11.18 7.57 -7.46
N LEU A 225 12.45 7.78 -7.08
CA LEU A 225 12.85 8.82 -6.12
C LEU A 225 12.38 10.20 -6.56
N TRP A 226 12.52 10.50 -7.85
CA TRP A 226 12.07 11.77 -8.42
C TRP A 226 10.54 11.93 -8.32
N ARG A 227 9.78 10.89 -8.68
CA ARG A 227 8.31 10.91 -8.58
C ARG A 227 7.83 10.98 -7.13
N ALA A 228 8.47 10.25 -6.23
CA ALA A 228 8.11 10.19 -4.82
C ALA A 228 8.46 11.46 -4.03
N ARG A 229 9.32 12.36 -4.54
CA ARG A 229 9.82 13.51 -3.77
C ARG A 229 8.73 14.46 -3.27
N LYS A 230 7.65 14.63 -4.04
CA LYS A 230 6.57 15.59 -3.76
C LYS A 230 5.42 14.96 -2.96
N LEU A 231 5.39 13.63 -2.87
CA LEU A 231 4.40 12.93 -2.06
C LEU A 231 4.75 13.12 -0.58
N ARG A 232 3.77 13.42 0.27
CA ARG A 232 3.99 13.55 1.70
C ARG A 232 2.95 12.70 2.43
N ASP A 233 3.23 11.41 2.51
CA ASP A 233 2.31 10.45 3.13
C ASP A 233 2.49 10.39 4.66
N THR A 234 1.42 10.01 5.35
CA THR A 234 1.40 9.79 6.80
C THR A 234 1.77 8.37 7.19
N GLN A 235 1.91 7.46 6.21
CA GLN A 235 2.02 6.01 6.39
C GLN A 235 3.45 5.46 6.29
N GLY A 236 4.46 6.33 6.14
CA GLY A 236 5.87 5.97 6.05
C GLY A 236 6.28 5.28 4.74
N TRP A 237 5.41 5.22 3.74
CA TRP A 237 5.66 4.50 2.49
C TRP A 237 6.66 5.22 1.59
N ARG A 238 6.63 6.56 1.54
CA ARG A 238 7.68 7.33 0.86
C ARG A 238 9.03 7.11 1.51
N THR A 239 9.09 7.18 2.85
CA THR A 239 10.34 7.02 3.60
C THR A 239 10.95 5.65 3.31
N GLN A 240 10.15 4.58 3.40
CA GLN A 240 10.56 3.23 3.01
C GLN A 240 11.12 3.20 1.59
N THR A 241 10.38 3.74 0.62
CA THR A 241 10.79 3.73 -0.79
C THR A 241 12.13 4.45 -0.99
N ILE A 242 12.30 5.63 -0.39
CA ILE A 242 13.54 6.41 -0.49
C ILE A 242 14.70 5.66 0.15
N CYS A 243 14.52 5.16 1.36
CA CYS A 243 15.55 4.45 2.11
C CYS A 243 16.00 3.17 1.37
N CYS A 244 15.07 2.37 0.82
CA CYS A 244 15.41 1.18 0.04
C CYS A 244 16.14 1.52 -1.26
N CYS A 245 15.70 2.55 -1.99
CA CYS A 245 16.39 2.99 -3.21
C CYS A 245 17.84 3.40 -2.91
N ILE A 246 18.07 4.21 -1.87
CA ILE A 246 19.43 4.63 -1.48
C ILE A 246 20.27 3.43 -1.03
N ALA A 247 19.70 2.53 -0.23
CA ALA A 247 20.38 1.32 0.23
C ALA A 247 20.81 0.40 -0.93
N SER A 248 20.12 0.45 -2.08
CA SER A 248 20.45 -0.37 -3.26
C SER A 248 21.61 0.13 -4.10
N LEU A 249 21.96 1.43 -4.03
CA LEU A 249 22.90 2.05 -4.96
C LEU A 249 24.32 1.46 -4.88
N HIS A 250 24.78 1.13 -3.67
CA HIS A 250 26.14 0.64 -3.44
C HIS A 250 26.34 -0.85 -3.78
N ALA A 251 25.26 -1.64 -3.91
CA ALA A 251 25.33 -3.10 -3.98
C ALA A 251 26.20 -3.59 -5.15
N VAL A 252 25.87 -3.20 -6.39
CA VAL A 252 26.63 -3.60 -7.58
C VAL A 252 28.03 -3.01 -7.61
N PRO A 253 28.22 -1.68 -7.41
CA PRO A 253 29.57 -1.11 -7.42
C PRO A 253 30.51 -1.81 -6.43
N MET A 254 30.07 -2.05 -5.20
CA MET A 254 30.91 -2.67 -4.18
C MET A 254 31.18 -4.15 -4.46
N TRP A 255 30.20 -4.89 -4.98
CA TRP A 255 30.40 -6.28 -5.42
C TRP A 255 31.43 -6.37 -6.56
N LEU A 256 31.31 -5.52 -7.59
CA LEU A 256 32.27 -5.47 -8.70
C LEU A 256 33.68 -5.05 -8.22
N ILE A 257 33.77 -4.07 -7.33
CA ILE A 257 35.04 -3.67 -6.70
C ILE A 257 35.66 -4.87 -5.97
N ALA A 258 34.88 -5.58 -5.16
CA ALA A 258 35.37 -6.75 -4.42
C ALA A 258 35.85 -7.89 -5.34
N LEU A 259 35.26 -8.06 -6.52
CA LEU A 259 35.70 -9.07 -7.49
C LEU A 259 36.97 -8.68 -8.26
N TYR A 260 37.00 -7.46 -8.78
CA TYR A 260 37.99 -7.06 -9.79
C TYR A 260 39.19 -6.31 -9.21
N VAL A 261 39.05 -5.66 -8.05
CA VAL A 261 40.14 -4.91 -7.40
C VAL A 261 40.99 -5.86 -6.52
N PRO A 262 42.27 -6.12 -6.86
CA PRO A 262 43.12 -7.05 -6.13
C PRO A 262 43.29 -6.72 -4.64
N GLU A 263 43.27 -5.43 -4.29
CA GLU A 263 43.43 -4.91 -2.93
C GLU A 263 42.29 -5.33 -2.00
N MET A 264 41.15 -5.80 -2.55
CA MET A 264 40.04 -6.34 -1.76
C MET A 264 40.26 -7.80 -1.33
N ALA A 265 41.30 -8.49 -1.82
CA ALA A 265 41.57 -9.89 -1.48
C ALA A 265 41.71 -10.16 0.04
N PRO A 266 42.37 -9.31 0.85
CA PRO A 266 42.42 -9.49 2.30
C PRO A 266 41.04 -9.41 2.98
N VAL A 267 40.15 -8.59 2.43
CA VAL A 267 38.75 -8.46 2.90
C VAL A 267 37.95 -9.69 2.49
N ASN A 268 38.08 -10.12 1.24
CA ASN A 268 37.35 -11.26 0.67
C ASN A 268 37.59 -12.59 1.40
N LYS A 269 38.70 -12.69 2.14
CA LYS A 269 38.99 -13.84 3.01
C LYS A 269 37.98 -14.02 4.15
N TYR A 270 37.32 -12.95 4.58
CA TYR A 270 36.36 -12.93 5.69
C TYR A 270 34.98 -12.47 5.27
N PHE A 271 34.93 -11.56 4.28
CA PHE A 271 33.73 -10.97 3.75
C PHE A 271 33.66 -11.18 2.23
N ILE A 272 32.96 -12.22 1.78
CA ILE A 272 32.97 -12.62 0.37
C ILE A 272 32.29 -11.56 -0.52
N PRO A 273 32.69 -11.40 -1.79
CA PRO A 273 32.18 -10.33 -2.65
C PRO A 273 30.64 -10.17 -2.69
N PRO A 274 29.82 -11.24 -2.80
CA PRO A 274 28.36 -11.12 -2.82
C PRO A 274 27.76 -10.53 -1.53
N GLN A 275 28.49 -10.54 -0.41
CA GLN A 275 27.99 -9.99 0.85
C GLN A 275 27.79 -8.46 0.78
N TRP A 276 28.42 -7.75 -0.14
CA TRP A 276 28.11 -6.34 -0.41
C TRP A 276 26.67 -6.16 -0.92
N ILE A 277 26.16 -7.13 -1.68
CA ILE A 277 24.76 -7.17 -2.08
C ILE A 277 23.88 -7.54 -0.86
N ALA A 278 24.34 -8.47 -0.02
CA ALA A 278 23.61 -8.87 1.19
C ALA A 278 23.44 -7.72 2.20
N VAL A 279 24.41 -6.80 2.31
CA VAL A 279 24.27 -5.57 3.12
C VAL A 279 23.11 -4.72 2.63
N SER A 280 22.98 -4.55 1.31
CA SER A 280 21.86 -3.85 0.71
C SER A 280 20.52 -4.52 1.01
N ILE A 281 20.46 -5.85 0.86
CA ILE A 281 19.25 -6.63 1.17
C ILE A 281 18.85 -6.48 2.63
N THR A 282 19.80 -6.57 3.56
CA THR A 282 19.56 -6.37 5.00
C THR A 282 18.87 -5.02 5.25
N MET A 283 19.35 -3.96 4.61
CA MET A 283 18.75 -2.62 4.72
C MET A 283 17.36 -2.54 4.08
N ILE A 284 17.16 -3.16 2.91
CA ILE A 284 15.85 -3.24 2.25
C ILE A 284 14.85 -4.00 3.13
N GLU A 285 15.24 -5.12 3.69
CA GLU A 285 14.44 -5.92 4.63
C GLU A 285 14.06 -5.09 5.86
N ILE A 286 15.02 -4.34 6.43
CA ILE A 286 14.77 -3.44 7.55
C ILE A 286 13.67 -2.44 7.22
N PHE A 287 13.84 -1.69 6.15
CA PHE A 287 12.91 -0.63 5.79
C PHE A 287 11.56 -1.19 5.31
N THR A 288 11.55 -2.34 4.65
CA THR A 288 10.33 -2.94 4.09
C THR A 288 9.45 -3.58 5.16
N ILE A 289 10.05 -4.14 6.22
CA ILE A 289 9.30 -4.83 7.29
C ILE A 289 9.14 -3.96 8.53
N PHE A 290 10.19 -3.31 9.02
CA PHE A 290 10.12 -2.63 10.32
C PHE A 290 9.51 -1.23 10.26
N ILE A 291 9.59 -0.50 9.13
CA ILE A 291 8.85 0.78 8.99
C ILE A 291 7.34 0.55 9.10
N PRO A 292 6.72 -0.39 8.36
CA PRO A 292 5.30 -0.71 8.55
C PRO A 292 4.97 -1.18 9.96
N CYS A 293 5.83 -1.99 10.60
CA CYS A 293 5.62 -2.42 11.98
C CYS A 293 5.53 -1.22 12.94
N TRP A 294 6.43 -0.25 12.77
CA TRP A 294 6.45 0.97 13.56
C TRP A 294 5.22 1.84 13.30
N GLU A 295 4.84 2.04 12.04
CA GLU A 295 3.67 2.85 11.69
C GLU A 295 2.36 2.24 12.20
N VAL A 296 2.22 0.90 12.22
CA VAL A 296 1.07 0.24 12.85
C VAL A 296 1.01 0.53 14.34
N ARG A 297 2.12 0.38 15.08
CA ARG A 297 2.15 0.68 16.52
C ARG A 297 1.84 2.14 16.81
N LYS A 298 2.39 3.04 16.00
CA LYS A 298 2.17 4.49 16.10
C LYS A 298 0.72 4.87 15.83
N GLN A 299 0.07 4.26 14.83
CA GLN A 299 -1.37 4.48 14.58
C GLN A 299 -2.21 3.90 15.73
N GLN A 300 -1.87 2.74 16.26
CA GLN A 300 -2.58 2.16 17.40
C GLN A 300 -2.50 3.05 18.63
N SER A 301 -1.31 3.57 18.97
CA SER A 301 -1.13 4.54 20.06
C SER A 301 -1.98 5.78 19.83
N LEU A 302 -1.95 6.35 18.62
CA LEU A 302 -2.71 7.56 18.29
C LEU A 302 -4.23 7.34 18.37
N CYS A 303 -4.71 6.20 17.88
CA CYS A 303 -6.11 5.83 17.95
C CYS A 303 -6.55 5.65 19.41
N GLN A 304 -5.75 4.95 20.22
CA GLN A 304 -6.03 4.74 21.64
C GLN A 304 -6.03 6.06 22.43
N GLU A 305 -5.06 6.94 22.20
CA GLU A 305 -5.03 8.28 22.80
C GLU A 305 -6.27 9.11 22.42
N THR A 306 -6.73 8.98 21.17
CA THR A 306 -7.93 9.67 20.68
C THR A 306 -9.17 9.13 21.39
N LEU A 307 -9.34 7.81 21.47
CA LEU A 307 -10.45 7.17 22.18
C LEU A 307 -10.46 7.55 23.66
N ASP A 308 -9.30 7.54 24.33
CA ASP A 308 -9.17 7.98 25.71
C ASP A 308 -9.57 9.46 25.88
N SER A 309 -9.22 10.31 24.91
CA SER A 309 -9.59 11.73 24.94
C SER A 309 -11.10 11.94 24.78
N ILE A 310 -11.75 11.16 23.91
CA ILE A 310 -13.20 11.15 23.71
C ILE A 310 -13.89 10.67 24.99
N ALA A 311 -13.46 9.54 25.55
CA ALA A 311 -14.02 8.99 26.77
C ALA A 311 -13.93 9.97 27.96
N ARG A 312 -12.77 10.64 28.12
CA ARG A 312 -12.58 11.67 29.15
C ARG A 312 -13.49 12.88 28.95
N TRP A 313 -13.76 13.26 27.70
CA TRP A 313 -14.67 14.36 27.40
C TRP A 313 -16.13 13.97 27.70
N GLU A 314 -16.55 12.76 27.30
CA GLU A 314 -17.90 12.24 27.60
C GLU A 314 -18.17 12.11 29.10
N MET A 315 -17.18 11.65 29.89
CA MET A 315 -17.29 11.62 31.34
C MET A 315 -17.51 13.02 31.93
N ARG A 316 -16.75 14.02 31.46
CA ARG A 316 -16.91 15.41 31.92
C ARG A 316 -18.27 15.99 31.58
N GLN A 317 -18.79 15.69 30.39
CA GLN A 317 -20.16 16.09 30.02
C GLN A 317 -21.20 15.46 30.94
N LYS A 318 -21.11 14.14 31.19
CA LYS A 318 -22.02 13.44 32.10
C LYS A 318 -21.99 14.02 33.52
N THR A 319 -20.81 14.37 34.04
CA THR A 319 -20.68 15.01 35.36
C THR A 319 -21.25 16.42 35.39
N ASN A 320 -21.12 17.19 34.31
CA ASN A 320 -21.68 18.55 34.24
C ASN A 320 -23.22 18.51 34.19
N THR A 321 -23.79 17.52 33.49
CA THR A 321 -25.25 17.31 33.42
C THR A 321 -25.84 16.76 34.72
N GLN A 322 -25.05 16.08 35.55
CA GLN A 322 -25.45 15.64 36.90
C GLN A 322 -25.22 16.71 37.98
N GLY A 323 -24.25 17.62 37.82
CA GLY A 323 -23.93 18.69 38.77
C GLY A 323 -25.01 19.76 38.91
N ASP A 324 -25.85 19.96 37.89
CA ASP A 324 -26.97 20.91 37.91
C ASP A 324 -28.29 20.32 38.46
N LYS A 325 -28.31 19.04 38.88
CA LYS A 325 -29.49 18.39 39.49
C LYS A 325 -29.40 18.24 41.01
N SER A 326 -28.74 19.18 41.69
CA SER A 326 -28.77 19.22 43.16
C SER A 326 -29.19 20.62 43.64
N LEU A 327 -30.36 20.63 44.30
CA LEU A 327 -30.96 21.71 45.11
C LEU A 327 -31.69 22.84 44.36
N LYS A 328 -32.90 22.53 43.85
CA LYS A 328 -34.17 23.04 44.42
C LYS A 328 -35.38 22.44 43.69
N SER A 329 -36.31 21.93 44.50
CA SER A 329 -37.60 21.36 44.12
C SER A 329 -38.62 22.44 43.76
N GLY A 330 -39.48 22.16 42.77
CA GLY A 330 -40.84 22.71 42.69
C GLY A 330 -41.23 23.52 41.45
N SER A 331 -41.68 22.83 40.40
CA SER A 331 -42.96 23.06 39.68
C SER A 331 -42.86 22.76 38.16
N SER A 332 -44.03 22.45 37.61
CA SER A 332 -44.31 21.78 36.33
C SER A 332 -43.80 22.44 35.05
N ALA A 333 -43.79 21.57 34.03
CA ALA A 333 -44.10 21.79 32.61
C ALA A 333 -42.93 21.94 31.62
N THR A 334 -42.96 21.01 30.65
CA THR A 334 -42.52 21.10 29.25
C THR A 334 -41.05 21.46 28.98
N SER A 335 -40.25 20.47 28.59
CA SER A 335 -38.98 20.70 27.90
C SER A 335 -39.09 20.27 26.43
N SER A 336 -39.54 21.22 25.61
CA SER A 336 -39.26 21.27 24.18
C SER A 336 -37.75 21.24 23.96
N TRP A 337 -37.30 20.32 23.12
CA TRP A 337 -36.00 20.40 22.47
C TRP A 337 -35.97 21.64 21.56
N ILE A 338 -34.77 22.19 21.34
CA ILE A 338 -34.41 23.40 20.57
C ILE A 338 -34.10 24.62 21.47
N GLY A 339 -32.82 25.03 21.47
CA GLY A 339 -32.47 26.39 21.92
C GLY A 339 -31.05 26.61 22.44
N ARG A 340 -30.09 26.71 21.52
CA ARG A 340 -29.12 27.83 21.46
C ARG A 340 -28.45 28.27 22.78
N GLY A 341 -27.36 27.60 23.17
CA GLY A 341 -26.39 28.12 24.13
C GLY A 341 -25.21 28.81 23.44
N LYS A 342 -24.93 30.08 23.78
CA LYS A 342 -23.75 30.84 23.36
C LYS A 342 -22.44 30.11 23.74
N PRO A 343 -21.35 30.28 22.98
CA PRO A 343 -20.06 29.70 23.35
C PRO A 343 -19.48 30.49 24.53
N SER A 344 -19.55 29.92 25.73
CA SER A 344 -18.72 30.37 26.84
C SER A 344 -17.27 30.05 26.49
N SER A 345 -16.43 31.08 26.47
CA SER A 345 -14.99 31.04 26.17
C SER A 345 -14.27 29.96 27.00
N ILE A 346 -13.88 28.86 26.35
CA ILE A 346 -12.95 27.88 26.91
C ILE A 346 -11.54 28.32 26.51
N ILE A 347 -10.92 29.15 27.34
CA ILE A 347 -9.47 29.41 27.30
C ILE A 347 -8.82 28.49 28.35
N SER A 348 -7.96 27.62 27.83
CA SER A 348 -6.92 26.82 28.52
C SER A 348 -7.37 25.59 29.34
N SER A 349 -7.44 24.43 28.68
CA SER A 349 -6.60 23.26 29.01
C SER A 349 -6.90 22.03 28.13
N GLY A 350 -5.98 21.76 27.19
CA GLY A 350 -5.48 20.42 26.88
C GLY A 350 -6.35 19.47 26.05
N ASN A 351 -6.15 19.50 24.73
CA ASN A 351 -6.44 18.45 23.73
C ASN A 351 -7.88 17.91 23.54
N GLY A 352 -8.75 17.89 24.53
CA GLY A 352 -10.03 17.18 24.47
C GLY A 352 -11.09 17.83 23.58
N SER A 353 -11.14 19.17 23.50
CA SER A 353 -12.22 19.89 22.80
C SER A 353 -12.15 19.81 21.26
N ILE A 354 -11.01 19.42 20.68
CA ILE A 354 -10.80 19.43 19.21
C ILE A 354 -10.93 18.01 18.62
N LEU A 355 -10.78 16.96 19.43
CA LEU A 355 -10.89 15.56 19.00
C LEU A 355 -12.30 15.01 19.26
N THR A 356 -13.34 15.85 19.13
CA THR A 356 -14.74 15.46 19.34
C THR A 356 -15.47 15.26 18.02
N MET A 357 -16.56 14.49 18.06
CA MET A 357 -17.45 14.31 16.91
C MET A 357 -18.00 15.66 16.42
N ASP A 358 -18.43 16.53 17.33
CA ASP A 358 -18.95 17.87 17.00
C ASP A 358 -17.95 18.72 16.19
N ALA A 359 -16.66 18.64 16.54
CA ALA A 359 -15.61 19.39 15.84
C ALA A 359 -15.40 18.88 14.40
N LEU A 360 -15.48 17.55 14.22
CA LEU A 360 -15.41 16.92 12.91
C LEU A 360 -16.64 17.30 12.07
N GLU A 361 -17.84 17.17 12.60
CA GLU A 361 -19.09 17.52 11.91
C GLU A 361 -19.14 19.00 11.54
N HIS A 362 -18.74 19.89 12.44
CA HIS A 362 -18.63 21.32 12.13
C HIS A 362 -17.64 21.59 10.99
N THR A 363 -16.53 20.87 10.93
CA THR A 363 -15.54 21.01 9.85
C THR A 363 -16.11 20.51 8.52
N LEU A 364 -16.76 19.33 8.53
CA LEU A 364 -17.44 18.77 7.36
C LEU A 364 -18.56 19.69 6.86
N ALA A 365 -19.29 20.33 7.76
CA ALA A 365 -20.37 21.25 7.42
C ALA A 365 -19.85 22.56 6.83
N LYS A 366 -18.84 23.19 7.46
CA LYS A 366 -18.41 24.54 7.15
C LYS A 366 -17.35 24.62 6.05
N ASN A 367 -16.33 23.78 6.11
CA ASN A 367 -15.25 23.75 5.11
C ASN A 367 -14.55 22.39 5.08
N PRO A 368 -15.07 21.40 4.33
CA PRO A 368 -14.47 20.07 4.23
C PRO A 368 -13.20 20.02 3.37
N GLU A 369 -12.92 21.03 2.55
CA GLU A 369 -11.85 21.00 1.53
C GLU A 369 -10.45 20.74 2.10
N PRO A 370 -9.98 21.39 3.19
CA PRO A 370 -8.67 21.09 3.75
C PRO A 370 -8.55 19.66 4.28
N LEU A 371 -9.62 19.13 4.86
CA LEU A 371 -9.67 17.76 5.37
C LEU A 371 -9.70 16.76 4.20
N GLN A 372 -10.44 17.05 3.13
CA GLN A 372 -10.48 16.26 1.90
C GLN A 372 -9.08 16.20 1.24
N HIS A 373 -8.43 17.35 1.10
CA HIS A 373 -7.08 17.43 0.51
C HIS A 373 -6.05 16.65 1.33
N PHE A 374 -6.09 16.77 2.67
CA PHE A 374 -5.25 15.98 3.56
C PHE A 374 -5.51 14.47 3.41
N SER A 375 -6.79 14.08 3.46
CA SER A 375 -7.19 12.67 3.42
C SER A 375 -6.80 12.03 2.10
N ALA A 376 -7.01 12.73 0.98
CA ALA A 376 -6.66 12.24 -0.35
C ALA A 376 -5.14 12.19 -0.61
N LEU A 377 -4.42 13.31 -0.40
CA LEU A 377 -3.02 13.40 -0.85
C LEU A 377 -1.99 12.87 0.14
N ARG A 378 -2.38 12.64 1.40
CA ARG A 378 -1.45 12.33 2.49
C ARG A 378 -1.82 11.07 3.24
N ASP A 379 -3.08 10.94 3.64
CA ASP A 379 -3.56 9.77 4.39
C ASP A 379 -4.05 8.62 3.48
N PHE A 380 -4.26 8.90 2.19
CA PHE A 380 -4.85 7.99 1.18
C PHE A 380 -6.19 7.39 1.62
N SER A 381 -7.03 8.23 2.22
CA SER A 381 -8.34 7.92 2.76
C SER A 381 -9.42 8.90 2.28
N GLY A 382 -9.18 9.51 1.10
CA GLY A 382 -10.02 10.55 0.52
C GLY A 382 -11.44 10.08 0.21
N GLU A 383 -11.64 8.79 -0.03
CA GLU A 383 -12.95 8.17 -0.26
C GLU A 383 -13.91 8.38 0.91
N ASN A 384 -13.41 8.39 2.15
CA ASN A 384 -14.25 8.55 3.34
C ASN A 384 -14.84 9.96 3.43
N ILE A 385 -14.03 10.99 3.22
CA ILE A 385 -14.49 12.39 3.25
C ILE A 385 -15.38 12.69 2.03
N ALA A 386 -15.06 12.11 0.88
CA ALA A 386 -15.84 12.27 -0.34
C ALA A 386 -17.23 11.63 -0.19
N PHE A 387 -17.30 10.42 0.37
CA PHE A 387 -18.55 9.72 0.70
C PHE A 387 -19.44 10.55 1.63
N LEU A 388 -18.90 11.04 2.75
CA LEU A 388 -19.64 11.89 3.70
C LEU A 388 -20.13 13.18 3.05
N THR A 389 -19.31 13.79 2.19
CA THR A 389 -19.67 15.00 1.46
C THR A 389 -20.80 14.75 0.45
N ARG A 390 -20.75 13.61 -0.27
CA ARG A 390 -21.78 13.21 -1.24
C ARG A 390 -23.11 12.85 -0.59
N ILE A 391 -23.11 12.16 0.55
CA ILE A 391 -24.34 11.90 1.31
C ILE A 391 -24.98 13.21 1.74
N ARG A 392 -24.20 14.15 2.29
CA ARG A 392 -24.73 15.46 2.71
C ARG A 392 -25.36 16.22 1.55
N GLU A 393 -24.74 16.21 0.37
CA GLU A 393 -25.27 16.86 -0.83
C GLU A 393 -26.54 16.19 -1.34
N TRP A 394 -26.58 14.86 -1.32
CA TRP A 394 -27.78 14.09 -1.64
C TRP A 394 -28.93 14.43 -0.68
N ARG A 395 -28.68 14.46 0.65
CA ARG A 395 -29.70 14.86 1.64
C ARG A 395 -30.17 16.29 1.42
N ALA A 396 -29.25 17.23 1.16
CA ALA A 396 -29.60 18.63 0.93
C ALA A 396 -30.48 18.80 -0.33
N ALA A 397 -30.16 18.07 -1.40
CA ALA A 397 -30.88 18.14 -2.66
C ALA A 397 -32.27 17.47 -2.63
N TYR A 398 -32.39 16.30 -1.99
CA TYR A 398 -33.58 15.45 -2.11
C TYR A 398 -34.42 15.30 -0.85
N LEU A 399 -33.89 15.63 0.34
CA LEU A 399 -34.64 15.51 1.60
C LEU A 399 -34.98 16.88 2.17
N VAL A 400 -34.00 17.80 2.23
CA VAL A 400 -34.18 19.12 2.85
C VAL A 400 -34.89 20.10 1.90
N ALA A 401 -34.44 20.21 0.64
CA ALA A 401 -35.01 21.15 -0.32
C ALA A 401 -36.49 20.90 -0.70
N PRO A 402 -36.99 19.65 -0.78
CA PRO A 402 -38.41 19.37 -1.05
C PRO A 402 -39.33 19.58 0.17
N SER A 403 -38.83 19.32 1.39
CA SER A 403 -39.63 19.43 2.63
C SER A 403 -40.12 20.86 2.92
N ALA A 404 -39.40 21.89 2.47
CA ALA A 404 -39.80 23.29 2.62
C ALA A 404 -40.96 23.71 1.70
N LYS A 405 -41.37 22.87 0.73
CA LYS A 405 -42.47 23.15 -0.21
C LYS A 405 -43.71 22.28 0.00
N ALA A 406 -43.63 21.23 0.82
CA ALA A 406 -44.69 20.24 1.01
C ALA A 406 -45.12 20.18 2.49
N GLU A 407 -45.75 21.25 3.00
CA GLU A 407 -46.26 21.27 4.38
C GLU A 407 -47.64 20.58 4.55
N LYS A 408 -48.18 19.84 3.55
CA LYS A 408 -49.59 19.37 3.64
C LYS A 408 -49.98 17.97 3.13
N GLU A 409 -49.10 17.11 2.65
CA GLU A 409 -49.51 15.75 2.24
C GLU A 409 -48.65 14.65 2.85
N GLU A 410 -49.22 13.44 2.93
CA GLU A 410 -48.65 12.21 3.50
C GLU A 410 -47.19 11.95 3.09
N PRO A 411 -46.40 11.14 3.83
CA PRO A 411 -45.02 10.85 3.47
C PRO A 411 -44.95 10.24 2.06
N GLU A 412 -44.71 11.09 1.05
CA GLU A 412 -44.51 10.67 -0.32
C GLU A 412 -43.30 9.74 -0.38
N ALA A 413 -43.46 8.62 -1.07
CA ALA A 413 -42.36 7.71 -1.34
C ALA A 413 -41.18 8.49 -1.96
N PRO A 414 -39.92 8.21 -1.56
CA PRO A 414 -38.78 8.97 -2.02
C PRO A 414 -38.69 8.96 -3.55
N SER A 415 -38.44 10.13 -4.15
CA SER A 415 -38.49 10.30 -5.60
C SER A 415 -37.50 9.37 -6.32
N ARG A 416 -37.85 8.93 -7.54
CA ARG A 416 -36.95 8.09 -8.34
C ARG A 416 -35.58 8.73 -8.56
N GLU A 417 -35.53 10.05 -8.71
CA GLU A 417 -34.27 10.79 -8.82
C GLU A 417 -33.42 10.71 -7.54
N CYS A 418 -34.08 10.67 -6.38
CA CYS A 418 -33.43 10.44 -5.09
C CYS A 418 -32.78 9.05 -5.04
N PHE A 419 -33.49 8.01 -5.50
CA PHE A 419 -32.95 6.65 -5.59
C PHE A 419 -31.80 6.54 -6.60
N GLU A 420 -31.94 7.10 -7.80
CA GLU A 420 -30.89 7.07 -8.83
C GLU A 420 -29.61 7.77 -8.35
N SER A 421 -29.75 8.87 -7.61
CA SER A 421 -28.61 9.57 -7.00
C SER A 421 -27.97 8.76 -5.87
N ALA A 422 -28.77 8.12 -5.01
CA ALA A 422 -28.29 7.20 -3.98
C ALA A 422 -27.58 5.97 -4.56
N LEU A 423 -28.10 5.41 -5.65
CA LEU A 423 -27.49 4.29 -6.37
C LEU A 423 -26.09 4.65 -6.90
N ARG A 424 -25.88 5.89 -7.37
CA ARG A 424 -24.54 6.37 -7.75
C ARG A 424 -23.57 6.42 -6.57
N ILE A 425 -24.03 6.86 -5.40
CA ILE A 425 -23.21 6.84 -4.17
C ILE A 425 -22.80 5.40 -3.83
N TYR A 426 -23.74 4.44 -3.93
CA TYR A 426 -23.43 3.03 -3.74
C TYR A 426 -22.37 2.54 -4.75
N MET A 427 -22.55 2.82 -6.04
CA MET A 427 -21.61 2.39 -7.08
C MET A 427 -20.21 3.01 -6.94
N ASP A 428 -20.13 4.27 -6.52
CA ASP A 428 -18.87 5.02 -6.45
C ASP A 428 -18.04 4.69 -5.20
N PHE A 429 -18.69 4.36 -4.07
CA PHE A 429 -18.03 4.24 -2.77
C PHE A 429 -18.22 2.90 -2.06
N ILE A 430 -19.25 2.12 -2.37
CA ILE A 430 -19.62 0.93 -1.58
C ILE A 430 -19.49 -0.36 -2.40
N SER A 431 -19.97 -0.38 -3.64
CA SER A 431 -20.04 -1.58 -4.47
C SER A 431 -18.69 -2.29 -4.58
N SER A 432 -18.69 -3.61 -4.37
CA SER A 432 -17.51 -4.45 -4.56
C SER A 432 -17.04 -4.50 -6.02
N ASN A 433 -17.96 -4.20 -6.95
CA ASN A 433 -17.77 -4.42 -8.38
C ASN A 433 -17.31 -3.15 -9.09
N SER A 434 -17.83 -1.98 -8.70
CA SER A 434 -17.61 -0.71 -9.41
C SER A 434 -16.74 0.30 -8.67
N ALA A 435 -16.69 0.27 -7.34
CA ALA A 435 -15.97 1.29 -6.57
C ALA A 435 -14.46 1.05 -6.64
N GLU A 436 -13.69 2.07 -7.07
CA GLU A 436 -12.22 2.00 -7.13
C GLU A 436 -11.59 2.02 -5.73
N PHE A 437 -12.16 2.80 -4.81
CA PHE A 437 -11.81 2.81 -3.39
C PHE A 437 -13.08 2.65 -2.57
N GLN A 438 -13.27 1.47 -2.00
CA GLN A 438 -14.42 1.18 -1.15
C GLN A 438 -14.24 1.79 0.24
N VAL A 439 -15.31 2.37 0.77
CA VAL A 439 -15.36 2.78 2.18
C VAL A 439 -15.36 1.54 3.08
N ASN A 440 -14.66 1.63 4.21
CA ASN A 440 -14.49 0.49 5.11
C ASN A 440 -15.70 0.34 6.04
N LEU A 441 -16.72 -0.39 5.59
CA LEU A 441 -17.95 -0.67 6.32
C LEU A 441 -17.92 -2.02 7.04
N SER A 442 -18.75 -2.17 8.07
CA SER A 442 -18.98 -3.48 8.68
C SER A 442 -19.67 -4.42 7.68
N SER A 443 -19.48 -5.73 7.84
CA SER A 443 -20.14 -6.71 6.97
C SER A 443 -21.67 -6.62 7.03
N GLN A 444 -22.23 -6.13 8.14
CA GLN A 444 -23.66 -5.94 8.29
C GLN A 444 -24.13 -4.74 7.47
N ASP A 445 -23.52 -3.57 7.65
CA ASP A 445 -23.89 -2.35 6.92
C ASP A 445 -23.71 -2.54 5.41
N PHE A 446 -22.61 -3.19 5.01
CA PHE A 446 -22.35 -3.52 3.61
C PHE A 446 -23.46 -4.40 3.03
N LYS A 447 -23.86 -5.48 3.73
CA LYS A 447 -24.92 -6.38 3.25
C LYS A 447 -26.29 -5.70 3.19
N ASN A 448 -26.58 -4.80 4.13
CA ASN A 448 -27.82 -4.02 4.13
C ASN A 448 -27.89 -3.13 2.88
N LEU A 449 -26.82 -2.39 2.58
CA LEU A 449 -26.76 -1.54 1.39
C LEU A 449 -26.73 -2.37 0.10
N GLN A 450 -26.04 -3.51 0.11
CA GLN A 450 -26.01 -4.45 -1.01
C GLN A 450 -27.41 -4.98 -1.32
N ALA A 451 -28.21 -5.32 -0.30
CA ALA A 451 -29.58 -5.81 -0.51
C ALA A 451 -30.47 -4.77 -1.19
N VAL A 452 -30.26 -3.48 -0.91
CA VAL A 452 -31.04 -2.37 -1.49
C VAL A 452 -30.57 -2.04 -2.91
N PHE A 453 -29.27 -1.89 -3.12
CA PHE A 453 -28.74 -1.27 -4.34
C PHE A 453 -28.14 -2.26 -5.35
N GLU A 454 -27.61 -3.42 -4.92
CA GLU A 454 -26.91 -4.34 -5.82
C GLU A 454 -27.78 -4.86 -6.97
N PRO A 455 -29.08 -5.19 -6.78
CA PRO A 455 -29.93 -5.58 -7.90
C PRO A 455 -30.01 -4.50 -8.99
N ALA A 456 -30.20 -3.24 -8.60
CA ALA A 456 -30.25 -2.11 -9.52
C ALA A 456 -28.88 -1.81 -10.14
N ALA A 457 -27.81 -1.96 -9.37
CA ALA A 457 -26.45 -1.73 -9.79
C ALA A 457 -26.01 -2.77 -10.85
N ARG A 458 -26.36 -4.05 -10.68
CA ARG A 458 -26.11 -5.11 -11.69
C ARG A 458 -26.78 -4.85 -13.03
N VAL A 459 -27.96 -4.23 -13.04
CA VAL A 459 -28.63 -3.82 -14.29
C VAL A 459 -27.80 -2.77 -15.04
N ILE A 460 -27.07 -1.93 -14.31
CA ILE A 460 -26.23 -0.88 -14.90
C ILE A 460 -24.93 -1.46 -15.47
N TYR A 461 -24.23 -2.36 -14.74
CA TYR A 461 -22.91 -2.88 -15.14
C TYR A 461 -22.84 -4.32 -15.64
N GLY A 462 -23.97 -5.00 -15.77
CA GLY A 462 -24.03 -6.37 -16.27
C GLY A 462 -23.64 -7.41 -15.21
N GLU A 463 -23.92 -8.67 -15.53
CA GLU A 463 -23.78 -9.81 -14.62
C GLU A 463 -22.31 -10.29 -14.58
N ASN A 464 -21.48 -9.60 -13.78
CA ASN A 464 -20.13 -10.05 -13.48
C ASN A 464 -20.07 -10.77 -12.12
N SER A 465 -19.24 -11.81 -12.04
CA SER A 465 -19.05 -12.66 -10.86
C SER A 465 -18.80 -11.84 -9.60
N THR A 466 -19.53 -12.17 -8.52
CA THR A 466 -19.43 -11.53 -7.21
C THR A 466 -18.07 -11.80 -6.54
N PRO A 467 -17.18 -10.80 -6.40
CA PRO A 467 -15.97 -10.94 -5.59
C PRO A 467 -16.33 -10.89 -4.10
N ASP A 468 -15.53 -11.58 -3.28
CA ASP A 468 -15.73 -11.65 -1.83
C ASP A 468 -15.57 -10.24 -1.19
N PRO A 469 -16.59 -9.72 -0.46
CA PRO A 469 -16.50 -8.44 0.22
C PRO A 469 -15.42 -8.38 1.32
N ALA A 470 -14.94 -9.52 1.83
CA ALA A 470 -13.81 -9.58 2.74
C ALA A 470 -12.46 -9.37 2.03
N THR A 471 -12.38 -9.65 0.72
CA THR A 471 -11.17 -9.54 -0.11
C THR A 471 -11.45 -8.88 -1.47
N PRO A 472 -11.86 -7.60 -1.50
CA PRO A 472 -12.14 -6.85 -2.74
C PRO A 472 -10.89 -6.59 -3.61
N PHE A 473 -9.71 -7.04 -3.17
CA PHE A 473 -8.45 -6.98 -3.90
C PHE A 473 -7.91 -8.38 -4.26
N ASP A 474 -8.68 -9.45 -4.03
CA ASP A 474 -8.30 -10.78 -4.54
C ASP A 474 -8.57 -10.76 -6.05
N ASP A 475 -7.48 -10.61 -6.81
CA ASP A 475 -7.46 -10.27 -8.23
C ASP A 475 -7.96 -11.44 -9.09
N MET A 476 -9.28 -11.67 -9.14
CA MET A 476 -9.88 -12.49 -10.18
C MET A 476 -9.99 -11.68 -11.49
N PRO A 477 -9.53 -12.22 -12.64
CA PRO A 477 -9.50 -11.47 -13.89
C PRO A 477 -10.93 -11.14 -14.35
N ARG A 478 -11.23 -9.84 -14.43
CA ARG A 478 -12.46 -9.28 -15.02
C ARG A 478 -12.56 -9.67 -16.50
N ARG A 479 -13.67 -10.28 -16.91
CA ARG A 479 -13.98 -10.58 -18.32
C ARG A 479 -14.86 -9.46 -18.87
N ASN A 480 -14.24 -8.56 -19.64
CA ASN A 480 -14.87 -7.32 -20.12
C ASN A 480 -15.52 -7.51 -21.49
N ASP A 481 -16.76 -8.00 -21.52
CA ASP A 481 -17.51 -7.98 -22.78
C ASP A 481 -18.47 -6.77 -22.93
N ASP A 482 -18.91 -6.04 -21.89
CA ASP A 482 -19.92 -4.96 -22.09
C ASP A 482 -19.83 -3.72 -21.16
N GLU A 483 -18.63 -3.22 -20.82
CA GLU A 483 -18.48 -2.03 -19.93
C GLU A 483 -18.69 -0.65 -20.62
N GLU A 484 -19.22 -0.59 -21.85
CA GLU A 484 -19.32 0.65 -22.65
C GLU A 484 -20.64 1.45 -22.40
N SER A 485 -21.62 0.89 -21.68
CA SER A 485 -22.94 1.50 -21.43
C SER A 485 -23.19 1.96 -19.99
N THR A 486 -22.28 1.70 -19.06
CA THR A 486 -22.51 1.76 -17.59
C THR A 486 -22.67 3.15 -17.00
N HIS A 487 -21.97 4.16 -17.51
CA HIS A 487 -21.92 5.48 -16.85
C HIS A 487 -23.04 6.42 -17.29
N THR A 488 -23.77 6.06 -18.35
CA THR A 488 -24.97 6.76 -18.85
C THR A 488 -26.25 5.92 -18.77
N ALA A 489 -26.16 4.65 -18.38
CA ALA A 489 -27.32 3.81 -18.13
C ALA A 489 -28.06 4.31 -16.87
N ARG A 490 -29.16 5.05 -17.08
CA ARG A 490 -30.12 5.31 -16.02
C ARG A 490 -30.80 3.99 -15.64
N TYR A 491 -30.96 3.75 -14.35
CA TYR A 491 -31.78 2.65 -13.87
C TYR A 491 -33.25 2.94 -14.21
N TRP A 492 -33.89 2.05 -14.94
CA TRP A 492 -35.31 2.16 -15.34
C TRP A 492 -36.24 1.18 -14.62
N GLY A 493 -35.72 0.41 -13.66
CA GLY A 493 -36.53 -0.52 -12.87
C GLY A 493 -37.29 0.15 -11.73
N GLU A 494 -38.03 -0.67 -10.98
CA GLU A 494 -38.79 -0.23 -9.79
C GLU A 494 -37.84 0.13 -8.64
N VAL A 495 -38.21 1.15 -7.86
CA VAL A 495 -37.52 1.55 -6.64
C VAL A 495 -37.89 0.53 -5.55
N PRO A 496 -36.93 -0.12 -4.89
CA PRO A 496 -37.24 -1.09 -3.82
C PRO A 496 -38.00 -0.44 -2.66
N ASP A 497 -39.04 -1.09 -2.15
CA ASP A 497 -39.84 -0.61 -1.00
C ASP A 497 -39.00 -0.44 0.28
N VAL A 498 -37.84 -1.09 0.35
CA VAL A 498 -36.90 -1.04 1.49
C VAL A 498 -36.04 0.24 1.46
N PHE A 499 -36.06 1.00 0.36
CA PHE A 499 -35.32 2.25 0.26
C PHE A 499 -36.00 3.38 1.05
N THR A 500 -35.28 3.93 2.03
CA THR A 500 -35.74 5.02 2.89
C THR A 500 -34.81 6.23 2.82
N ASP A 501 -35.27 7.37 3.32
CA ASP A 501 -34.48 8.59 3.51
C ASP A 501 -33.25 8.41 4.44
N SER A 502 -33.29 7.38 5.28
CA SER A 502 -32.31 7.00 6.29
C SER A 502 -31.38 5.87 5.85
N VAL A 503 -31.44 5.43 4.58
CA VAL A 503 -30.71 4.25 4.08
C VAL A 503 -29.19 4.29 4.33
N PHE A 504 -28.60 5.48 4.40
CA PHE A 504 -27.15 5.67 4.63
C PHE A 504 -26.79 6.03 6.07
N ASP A 505 -27.73 6.15 7.00
CA ASP A 505 -27.48 6.69 8.36
C ASP A 505 -26.41 5.88 9.11
N ASP A 506 -26.55 4.55 9.14
CA ASP A 506 -25.61 3.65 9.81
C ASP A 506 -24.21 3.72 9.18
N ALA A 507 -24.15 3.71 7.84
CA ALA A 507 -22.90 3.82 7.10
C ALA A 507 -22.23 5.18 7.27
N GLU A 508 -23.00 6.27 7.25
CA GLU A 508 -22.51 7.63 7.50
C GLU A 508 -21.90 7.73 8.90
N MET A 509 -22.59 7.20 9.92
CA MET A 509 -22.10 7.20 11.30
C MET A 509 -20.83 6.35 11.45
N SER A 510 -20.80 5.15 10.85
CA SER A 510 -19.63 4.26 10.85
C SER A 510 -18.41 4.94 10.24
N ILE A 511 -18.56 5.59 9.08
CA ILE A 511 -17.47 6.30 8.41
C ILE A 511 -17.06 7.57 9.15
N LYS A 512 -17.98 8.33 9.75
CA LYS A 512 -17.63 9.46 10.63
C LYS A 512 -16.76 9.00 11.80
N TYR A 513 -17.13 7.89 12.45
CA TYR A 513 -16.34 7.33 13.55
C TYR A 513 -14.96 6.85 13.09
N LEU A 514 -14.88 6.20 11.93
CA LEU A 514 -13.61 5.79 11.33
C LEU A 514 -12.69 6.99 11.06
N VAL A 515 -13.23 8.06 10.48
CA VAL A 515 -12.51 9.31 10.22
C VAL A 515 -12.07 9.97 11.54
N LEU A 516 -12.95 10.04 12.53
CA LEU A 516 -12.68 10.64 13.84
C LEU A 516 -11.52 9.95 14.55
N THR A 517 -11.43 8.62 14.45
CA THR A 517 -10.43 7.82 15.17
C THR A 517 -9.11 7.66 14.41
N ASN A 518 -9.12 7.74 13.07
CA ASN A 518 -7.91 7.47 12.26
C ASN A 518 -7.35 8.71 11.55
N THR A 519 -8.18 9.46 10.83
CA THR A 519 -7.73 10.53 9.92
C THR A 519 -7.73 11.89 10.61
N TRP A 520 -8.77 12.18 11.39
CA TRP A 520 -8.93 13.43 12.13
C TRP A 520 -7.76 13.74 13.08
N PRO A 521 -7.25 12.79 13.90
CA PRO A 521 -6.14 13.09 14.82
C PRO A 521 -4.85 13.42 14.06
N LYS A 522 -4.62 12.75 12.92
CA LYS A 522 -3.46 13.03 12.05
C LYS A 522 -3.57 14.42 11.43
N PHE A 523 -4.75 14.79 10.93
CA PHE A 523 -5.03 16.10 10.36
C PHE A 523 -4.80 17.23 11.38
N ILE A 524 -5.35 17.09 12.58
CA ILE A 524 -5.19 18.08 13.65
C ILE A 524 -3.72 18.22 14.07
N ARG A 525 -2.98 17.10 14.19
CA ARG A 525 -1.56 17.14 14.53
C ARG A 525 -0.73 17.84 13.45
N GLU A 526 -1.01 17.57 12.18
CA GLU A 526 -0.32 18.26 11.08
C GLU A 526 -0.64 19.76 11.04
N ARG A 527 -1.90 20.14 11.20
CA ARG A 527 -2.29 21.54 11.22
C ARG A 527 -1.59 22.31 12.34
N ARG A 528 -1.55 21.75 13.56
CA ARG A 528 -0.80 22.33 14.68
C ARG A 528 0.70 22.44 14.41
N SER A 529 1.31 21.44 13.77
CA SER A 529 2.73 21.50 13.41
C SER A 529 3.03 22.61 12.40
N THR A 530 2.11 22.81 11.44
CA THR A 530 2.22 23.84 10.41
C THR A 530 2.04 25.24 11.02
N ASP A 531 1.01 25.41 11.86
CA ASP A 531 0.74 26.66 12.58
C ASP A 531 1.88 27.01 13.56
N GLY A 532 2.48 26.01 14.22
CA GLY A 532 3.66 26.20 15.07
C GLY A 532 4.90 26.63 14.29
N SER A 533 5.11 26.09 13.08
CA SER A 533 6.22 26.48 12.21
C SER A 533 6.05 27.87 11.59
N SER A 534 4.83 28.24 11.18
CA SER A 534 4.55 29.57 10.61
C SER A 534 4.67 30.68 11.66
N THR A 535 4.30 30.39 12.91
CA THR A 535 4.47 31.33 14.03
C THR A 535 5.96 31.52 14.38
N ALA A 536 6.78 30.48 14.23
CA ALA A 536 8.23 30.56 14.44
C ALA A 536 8.99 31.27 13.30
N GLU A 537 8.50 31.16 12.05
CA GLU A 537 9.06 31.89 10.89
C GLU A 537 8.62 33.36 10.86
N SER A 538 7.40 33.69 11.31
CA SER A 538 6.93 35.08 11.43
C SER A 538 7.56 35.84 12.62
N GLY A 539 8.30 35.15 13.50
CA GLY A 539 8.98 35.72 14.65
C GLY A 539 10.50 35.89 14.48
N ARG A 540 11.03 35.75 13.26
CA ARG A 540 12.44 35.97 12.92
C ARG A 540 12.66 37.23 12.11
#